data_AF-A0A329S8Y2-F1
#
_entry.id   AF-A0A329S8Y2-F1
#
_cell.length_a   1.000
_cell.length_b   1.000
_cell.length_c   1.000
_cell.angle_alpha   90.00
_cell.angle_beta   90.00
_cell.angle_gamma   90.00
#
_symmetry.space_group_name_H-M   'P 1'
#
loop_
_entity.id
_entity.type
_entity.pdbx_description
1 polymer ?
#
loop_
_entity_poly.entity_id
_entity_poly.type
_entity_poly.pdbx_seq_one_letter_code
_entity_poly.pdbx_strand_id
1 'polypeptide(L)' 'MFYAISQKFSRGTTMAITIPTLIGAAYGTFAFFRYTGPDLGGAVAGEPKTTSAEWQAASVEYGKAQKANPIRHFKD' A
#
# COMPACT_ATOMS: atom_id res chain seq x y z
N MET A 1 -14.61 -18.74 -23.35
CA MET A 1 -13.34 -19.49 -23.21
C MET A 1 -13.08 -19.97 -21.78
N PHE A 2 -13.24 -19.12 -20.76
CA PHE A 2 -13.08 -19.50 -19.33
C PHE A 2 -14.00 -20.66 -18.88
N TYR A 3 -15.27 -20.63 -19.29
CA TYR A 3 -16.27 -21.64 -18.94
C TYR A 3 -15.94 -23.07 -19.45
N ALA A 4 -15.32 -23.17 -20.63
CA ALA A 4 -14.92 -24.46 -21.21
C ALA A 4 -13.67 -25.05 -20.53
N ILE A 5 -12.78 -24.19 -20.01
CA ILE A 5 -11.58 -24.59 -19.26
C ILE A 5 -11.98 -25.04 -17.85
N SER A 6 -12.94 -24.36 -17.21
CA SER A 6 -13.43 -24.73 -15.87
C SER A 6 -14.13 -26.09 -15.81
N GLN A 7 -14.57 -26.65 -16.94
CA GLN A 7 -15.16 -27.99 -16.99
C GLN A 7 -14.11 -29.12 -17.05
N LYS A 8 -12.86 -28.82 -17.43
CA LYS A 8 -11.79 -29.82 -17.59
C LYS A 8 -10.90 -29.99 -16.35
N PHE A 9 -10.98 -29.06 -15.40
CA PHE A 9 -10.17 -29.09 -14.18
C PHE A 9 -11.02 -29.41 -12.95
N SER A 10 -10.47 -30.18 -12.00
CA SER A 10 -11.12 -30.39 -10.72
C SER A 10 -11.39 -29.05 -10.03
N ARG A 11 -12.47 -28.96 -9.25
CA ARG A 11 -12.82 -27.73 -8.51
C ARG A 11 -11.65 -27.22 -7.67
N GLY A 12 -10.90 -28.12 -7.02
CA GLY A 12 -9.73 -27.77 -6.22
C GLY A 12 -8.60 -27.14 -7.03
N THR A 13 -8.23 -27.74 -8.16
CA THR A 13 -7.18 -27.21 -9.06
C THR A 13 -7.59 -25.85 -9.65
N THR A 14 -8.86 -25.71 -10.03
CA THR A 14 -9.40 -24.45 -10.58
C THR A 14 -9.34 -23.32 -9.55
N MET A 15 -9.70 -23.59 -8.29
CA MET A 15 -9.61 -22.60 -7.21
C MET A 15 -8.16 -22.23 -6.89
N ALA A 16 -7.26 -23.22 -6.85
CA ALA A 16 -5.84 -23.02 -6.56
C ALA A 16 -5.11 -22.16 -7.61
N ILE A 17 -5.59 -22.14 -8.86
CA ILE A 17 -5.05 -21.26 -9.91
C ILE A 17 -5.75 -19.90 -9.86
N THR A 18 -7.08 -19.89 -9.82
CA THR A 18 -7.86 -18.66 -9.98
C THR A 18 -7.61 -17.67 -8.83
N ILE A 19 -7.56 -18.15 -7.58
CA ILE A 19 -7.43 -17.26 -6.41
C ILE A 19 -6.08 -16.53 -6.40
N PRO A 20 -4.92 -17.21 -6.51
CA PRO A 20 -3.63 -16.52 -6.56
C PRO A 20 -3.47 -15.62 -7.78
N THR A 21 -4.00 -16.03 -8.94
CA THR A 21 -3.97 -15.18 -10.14
C THR A 21 -4.74 -13.87 -9.92
N LEU A 22 -5.92 -13.92 -9.31
CA LEU A 22 -6.71 -12.72 -9.03
C LEU A 22 -6.02 -11.82 -8.00
N ILE A 23 -5.45 -12.39 -6.92
CA ILE A 23 -4.71 -11.64 -5.91
C ILE A 23 -3.48 -10.97 -6.54
N GLY A 24 -2.72 -11.72 -7.34
CA GLY A 24 -1.53 -11.21 -8.03
C GLY A 24 -1.87 -10.10 -9.01
N ALA A 25 -2.92 -10.26 -9.82
CA ALA A 25 -3.37 -9.24 -10.76
C ALA A 25 -3.88 -7.98 -10.03
N ALA A 26 -4.64 -8.15 -8.94
CA ALA A 26 -5.13 -7.04 -8.12
C ALA A 26 -3.98 -6.24 -7.49
N TYR A 27 -3.02 -6.93 -6.87
CA TYR A 27 -1.86 -6.27 -6.26
C TYR A 27 -0.95 -5.62 -7.30
N GLY A 28 -0.72 -6.28 -8.44
CA GLY A 28 0.06 -5.70 -9.53
C GLY A 28 -0.58 -4.42 -10.08
N THR A 29 -1.90 -4.42 -10.25
CA THR A 29 -2.66 -3.23 -10.68
C THR A 29 -2.57 -2.11 -9.65
N PHE A 30 -2.74 -2.43 -8.36
CA PHE A 30 -2.57 -1.46 -7.28
C PHE A 30 -1.16 -0.86 -7.30
N ALA A 31 -0.11 -1.69 -7.33
CA ALA A 31 1.27 -1.24 -7.32
C ALA A 31 1.60 -0.36 -8.54
N PHE A 32 1.09 -0.70 -9.71
CA PHE A 32 1.23 0.11 -10.91
C PHE A 32 0.68 1.53 -10.68
N PHE A 33 -0.60 1.66 -10.32
CA PHE A 33 -1.19 2.99 -10.08
C PHE A 33 -0.53 3.72 -8.91
N ARG A 34 -0.04 2.98 -7.93
CA ARG A 34 0.53 3.53 -6.71
C ARG A 34 1.92 4.12 -6.90
N TYR A 35 2.76 3.53 -7.75
CA TYR A 35 4.18 3.88 -7.88
C TYR A 35 4.59 4.46 -9.23
N THR A 36 3.67 4.56 -10.21
CA THR A 36 3.96 5.18 -11.52
C THR A 36 3.57 6.66 -11.62
N GLY A 37 3.02 7.23 -10.55
CA GLY A 37 2.72 8.66 -10.48
C GLY A 37 3.99 9.52 -10.46
N PRO A 38 3.87 10.84 -10.74
CA PRO A 38 4.98 11.78 -10.59
C PRO A 38 5.59 11.70 -9.21
N ASP A 39 6.92 11.85 -9.12
CA ASP A 39 7.56 11.96 -7.82
C ASP A 39 7.21 13.32 -7.19
N LEU A 40 6.50 13.27 -6.05
CA LEU A 40 6.10 14.46 -5.30
C LEU A 40 6.99 14.68 -4.06
N GLY A 41 8.10 13.94 -3.94
CA GLY A 41 9.08 14.07 -2.87
C GLY A 41 8.63 13.49 -1.53
N GLY A 42 7.65 12.58 -1.54
CA GLY A 42 7.21 11.81 -0.38
C GLY A 42 8.12 10.61 -0.08
N ALA A 43 7.62 9.60 0.63
CA ALA A 43 8.41 8.41 0.95
C ALA A 43 8.62 7.49 -0.27
N VAL A 44 7.71 7.53 -1.24
CA VAL A 44 7.77 6.79 -2.51
C VAL A 44 7.15 7.64 -3.62
N ALA A 45 7.42 7.28 -4.88
CA ALA A 45 6.81 7.94 -6.04
C ALA A 45 5.28 8.02 -5.91
N GLY A 46 4.70 9.17 -6.26
CA GLY A 46 3.27 9.46 -6.11
C GLY A 46 2.80 9.85 -4.70
N GLU A 47 3.63 9.74 -3.65
CA GLU A 47 3.24 10.22 -2.31
C GLU A 47 3.53 11.69 -2.08
N PRO A 48 2.68 12.41 -1.34
CA PRO A 48 2.91 13.81 -1.02
C PRO A 48 4.17 14.00 -0.17
N LYS A 49 4.86 15.13 -0.37
CA LYS A 49 6.09 15.49 0.36
C LYS A 49 5.99 15.34 1.89
N THR A 50 4.80 15.53 2.46
CA THR A 50 4.54 15.41 3.90
C THR A 50 4.73 14.00 4.46
N THR A 51 4.79 12.97 3.61
CA THR A 51 5.10 11.61 4.05
C THR A 51 6.60 11.32 4.06
N SER A 52 7.46 12.23 3.57
CA SER A 52 8.90 12.02 3.58
C SER A 52 9.43 11.85 5.01
N ALA A 53 10.53 11.12 5.16
CA ALA A 53 11.14 10.87 6.47
C ALA A 53 11.48 12.17 7.21
N GLU A 54 11.96 13.19 6.48
CA GLU A 54 12.26 14.52 7.02
C GLU A 54 11.01 15.21 7.57
N TRP A 55 9.91 15.18 6.80
CA TRP A 55 8.64 15.78 7.23
C TRP A 55 8.03 15.05 8.42
N GLN A 56 8.11 13.72 8.45
CA GLN A 56 7.62 12.93 9.58
C GLN A 56 8.42 13.24 10.85
N ALA A 57 9.75 13.29 10.77
CA ALA A 57 10.60 13.63 11.91
C ALA A 57 10.31 15.04 12.43
N ALA A 58 10.21 16.03 11.54
CA ALA A 58 9.86 17.40 11.91
C ALA A 58 8.46 17.49 12.54
N SER A 59 7.50 16.70 12.05
CA SER A 59 6.13 16.66 12.58
C SER A 59 6.07 16.06 13.98
N VAL A 60 6.91 15.05 14.28
CA VAL A 60 7.01 14.47 15.63
C VAL A 60 7.58 15.49 16.62
N GLU A 61 8.67 16.16 16.27
CA GLU A 61 9.27 17.19 17.12
C GLU A 61 8.34 18.38 17.35
N TYR A 62 7.63 18.82 16.30
CA TYR A 62 6.58 19.81 16.44
C TYR A 62 5.46 19.33 17.37
N GLY A 63 5.03 18.06 17.25
CA GLY A 63 4.02 17.46 18.11
C GLY A 63 4.40 17.43 19.60
N LYS A 64 5.68 17.18 19.91
CA LYS A 64 6.24 17.28 21.27
C LYS A 64 6.21 18.73 21.76
N ALA A 65 6.70 19.68 20.98
CA ALA A 65 6.71 21.09 21.34
C ALA A 65 5.29 21.64 21.63
N GLN A 66 4.30 21.18 20.86
CA GLN A 66 2.89 21.55 21.04
C GLN A 66 2.17 20.76 22.14
N LYS A 67 2.81 19.76 22.74
CA LYS A 67 2.20 18.83 23.70
C LYS A 67 0.90 18.22 23.15
N ALA A 68 0.88 17.83 21.88
CA ALA A 68 -0.34 17.38 21.20
C ALA A 68 -0.91 16.05 21.76
N ASN A 69 -0.05 15.19 22.32
CA ASN A 69 -0.44 13.98 23.04
C ASN A 69 0.64 13.60 24.08
N PRO A 70 0.70 14.34 25.20
CA PRO A 70 1.85 14.33 26.11
C PRO A 70 1.88 13.09 27.01
N ILE A 71 0.83 12.27 27.01
CA ILE A 71 0.70 11.11 27.92
C ILE A 71 1.18 9.81 27.26
N ARG A 72 0.93 9.64 25.95
CA ARG A 72 1.16 8.36 25.26
C ARG A 72 2.12 8.42 24.09
N HIS A 73 2.15 9.50 23.31
CA HIS A 73 2.77 9.47 21.98
C HIS A 73 3.87 10.51 21.77
N PHE A 74 3.69 11.71 22.33
CA PHE A 74 4.69 12.77 22.32
C PHE A 74 5.11 13.08 23.74
N LYS A 75 5.57 12.04 24.44
CA LYS A 75 6.27 12.22 25.71
C LYS A 75 7.65 12.80 25.41
N ASP A 76 8.00 13.83 26.16
CA ASP A 76 9.34 14.43 26.18
C ASP A 76 10.41 13.37 26.46
#